data_AF-A0A534L1P7-F1
#
_entry.id   AF-A0A534L1P7-F1
#
_cell.length_a   1.000
_cell.length_b   1.000
_cell.length_c   1.000
_cell.angle_alpha   90.00
_cell.angle_beta   90.00
_cell.angle_gamma   90.00
#
_symmetry.space_group_name_H-M   'P 1'
#
loop_
_entity.id
_entity.type
_entity.pdbx_description
1 polymer ?
#
loop_
_entity_poly.entity_id
_entity_poly.type
_entity_poly.pdbx_seq_one_letter_code
_entity_poly.pdbx_strand_id
1 'polypeptide(L)'
;MTAERQKIRAAEWLYRWNLSSSIIGIVFTILTFMGVFTLVLGPIFTERFGFTYFQTALLLFLFVLGVIIGFGVYLDKVIHFWSAQATVATTRNPYLVSALYQKELLSLVYIQVPVLKSLRALVEAQAMDESKKGVFLAELDRSLAKVEQSIREKSWPIEPHERVY
;
A
#
# COMPACT_ATOMS: atom_id res chain seq x y z
N MET A 1 19.51 -16.11 17.67
CA MET A 1 18.75 -15.79 16.45
C MET A 1 19.54 -14.76 15.67
N THR A 2 19.83 -14.98 14.38
CA THR A 2 20.61 -14.05 13.56
C THR A 2 19.82 -12.77 13.26
N ALA A 3 20.50 -11.62 13.22
CA ALA A 3 19.88 -10.31 12.96
C ALA A 3 19.07 -10.28 11.65
N GLU A 4 19.50 -11.05 10.65
CA GLU A 4 18.82 -11.23 9.38
C GLU A 4 17.42 -11.85 9.51
N ARG A 5 17.25 -12.88 10.36
CA ARG A 5 15.93 -13.48 10.64
C ARG A 5 14.98 -12.52 11.36
N GLN A 6 15.52 -11.62 12.19
CA GLN A 6 14.72 -10.60 12.87
C GLN A 6 14.26 -9.52 11.89
N LYS A 7 15.13 -9.07 10.97
CA LYS A 7 14.78 -8.16 9.88
C LYS A 7 13.65 -8.73 9.01
N ILE A 8 13.74 -10.00 8.62
CA ILE A 8 12.70 -10.67 7.81
C ILE A 8 11.36 -10.72 8.55
N ARG A 9 11.33 -11.13 9.83
CA ARG A 9 10.09 -11.17 10.61
C ARG A 9 9.45 -9.78 10.78
N ALA A 10 10.27 -8.75 10.99
CA ALA A 10 9.77 -7.38 11.10
C ALA A 10 9.15 -6.91 9.77
N ALA A 11 9.80 -7.22 8.64
CA ALA A 11 9.28 -6.92 7.31
C ALA A 11 7.95 -7.64 7.02
N GLU A 12 7.85 -8.94 7.34
CA GLU A 12 6.61 -9.70 7.21
C GLU A 12 5.47 -9.13 8.05
N TRP A 13 5.77 -8.74 9.30
CA TRP A 13 4.79 -8.12 10.19
C TRP A 13 4.31 -6.77 9.65
N LEU A 14 5.22 -5.90 9.21
CA LEU A 14 4.88 -4.61 8.61
C LEU A 14 4.05 -4.77 7.33
N TYR A 15 4.38 -5.77 6.49
CA TYR A 15 3.62 -6.06 5.28
C TYR A 15 2.20 -6.51 5.59
N ARG A 16 2.04 -7.44 6.55
CA ARG A 16 0.71 -7.89 7.01
C ARG A 16 -0.10 -6.74 7.60
N TRP A 17 0.54 -5.91 8.43
CA TRP A 17 -0.10 -4.71 8.99
C TRP A 17 -0.58 -3.76 7.90
N ASN A 18 0.26 -3.45 6.91
CA ASN A 18 -0.09 -2.57 5.80
C ASN A 18 -1.28 -3.13 4.98
N LEU A 19 -1.25 -4.43 4.65
CA LEU A 19 -2.37 -5.08 3.97
C LEU A 19 -3.67 -5.01 4.80
N SER A 20 -3.60 -5.30 6.09
CA SER A 20 -4.76 -5.19 6.99
C SER A 20 -5.30 -3.77 7.07
N SER A 21 -4.44 -2.76 7.21
CA SER A 21 -4.84 -1.34 7.20
C SER A 21 -5.48 -0.94 5.87
N SER A 22 -4.97 -1.45 4.75
CA SER A 22 -5.54 -1.20 3.42
C SER A 22 -6.94 -1.80 3.28
N ILE A 23 -7.16 -3.03 3.75
CA ILE A 23 -8.47 -3.68 3.75
C ILE A 23 -9.47 -2.90 4.63
N ILE A 24 -9.06 -2.50 5.84
CA ILE A 24 -9.88 -1.69 6.74
C ILE A 24 -10.25 -0.35 6.08
N GLY A 25 -9.29 0.32 5.43
CA GLY A 25 -9.52 1.56 4.70
C GLY A 25 -10.54 1.41 3.58
N ILE A 26 -10.49 0.31 2.82
CA ILE A 26 -11.48 0.00 1.78
C ILE A 26 -12.88 -0.15 2.39
N VAL A 27 -13.00 -0.91 3.50
CA VAL A 27 -14.29 -1.09 4.19
C VAL A 27 -14.86 0.24 4.66
N PHE A 28 -14.06 1.08 5.33
CA PHE A 28 -14.51 2.40 5.76
C PHE A 28 -14.90 3.31 4.59
N THR A 29 -14.16 3.24 3.48
CA THR A 29 -14.49 4.01 2.27
C THR A 29 -15.84 3.60 1.71
N ILE A 30 -16.11 2.28 1.62
CA ILE A 30 -17.40 1.75 1.15
C ILE A 30 -18.54 2.19 2.07
N LEU A 31 -18.37 2.07 3.39
CA LEU A 31 -19.37 2.48 4.37
C LEU A 31 -19.64 3.99 4.33
N THR A 32 -18.59 4.80 4.19
CA THR A 32 -18.70 6.25 4.04
C THR A 32 -19.47 6.61 2.77
N PHE A 33 -19.10 5.99 1.65
CA PHE A 33 -19.79 6.17 0.37
C PHE A 33 -21.26 5.78 0.48
N MET A 34 -21.56 4.62 1.09
CA MET A 34 -22.93 4.17 1.34
C MET A 34 -23.72 5.19 2.18
N GLY A 35 -23.13 5.71 3.25
CA GLY A 35 -23.76 6.73 4.10
C GLY A 35 -24.08 8.01 3.32
N VAL A 36 -23.11 8.55 2.58
CA VAL A 36 -23.28 9.76 1.77
C VAL A 36 -24.38 9.55 0.70
N PHE A 37 -24.33 8.45 -0.05
CA PHE A 37 -25.32 8.18 -1.09
C PHE A 37 -26.71 7.89 -0.53
N THR A 38 -26.80 7.29 0.66
CA THR A 38 -28.09 7.09 1.35
C THR A 38 -28.71 8.44 1.73
N LEU A 39 -27.91 9.41 2.19
CA LEU A 39 -28.42 10.75 2.51
C LEU A 39 -28.84 11.53 1.27
N VAL A 40 -28.08 11.42 0.17
CA VAL A 40 -28.37 12.13 -1.09
C VAL A 40 -29.56 11.52 -1.84
N LEU A 41 -29.61 10.19 -1.96
CA LEU A 41 -30.64 9.49 -2.73
C LEU A 41 -31.87 9.11 -1.88
N GLY A 42 -31.74 9.10 -0.54
CA GLY A 42 -32.81 8.78 0.40
C GLY A 42 -34.12 9.52 0.12
N PRO A 43 -34.13 10.86 -0.04
CA PRO A 43 -35.33 11.61 -0.38
C PRO A 43 -35.98 11.13 -1.69
N ILE A 44 -35.18 10.93 -2.74
CA ILE A 44 -35.66 10.52 -4.07
C ILE A 44 -36.31 9.14 -4.00
N PHE A 45 -35.70 8.20 -3.28
CA PHE A 45 -36.24 6.85 -3.12
C PHE A 45 -37.49 6.83 -2.22
N THR A 46 -37.54 7.68 -1.20
CA THR A 46 -38.73 7.86 -0.37
C THR A 46 -39.88 8.41 -1.19
N GLU A 47 -39.66 9.48 -1.96
CA GLU A 47 -40.70 10.15 -2.74
C GLU A 47 -41.23 9.31 -3.90
N ARG A 48 -40.34 8.59 -4.62
CA ARG A 48 -40.74 7.85 -5.81
C ARG A 48 -41.18 6.41 -5.54
N PHE A 49 -40.61 5.78 -4.51
CA PHE A 49 -40.81 4.35 -4.24
C PHE A 49 -41.32 4.06 -2.83
N GLY A 50 -41.46 5.08 -1.96
CA GLY A 50 -41.95 4.91 -0.60
C GLY A 50 -40.95 4.21 0.34
N PHE A 51 -39.66 4.13 -0.03
CA PHE A 51 -38.66 3.42 0.76
C PHE A 51 -38.22 4.22 1.99
N THR A 52 -37.94 3.51 3.06
CA THR A 52 -37.25 4.09 4.23
C THR A 52 -35.76 4.28 3.93
N TYR A 53 -35.09 5.17 4.67
CA TYR A 53 -33.64 5.36 4.55
C TYR A 53 -32.84 4.06 4.75
N PHE A 54 -33.31 3.17 5.63
CA PHE A 54 -32.69 1.86 5.84
C PHE A 54 -32.82 0.95 4.61
N GLN A 55 -34.00 0.91 3.98
CA GLN A 55 -34.23 0.15 2.75
C GLN A 55 -33.39 0.70 1.59
N THR A 56 -33.28 2.03 1.46
CA THR A 56 -32.40 2.68 0.49
C THR A 56 -30.93 2.32 0.74
N ALA A 57 -30.46 2.37 1.98
CA ALA A 57 -29.09 1.98 2.33
C ALA A 57 -28.80 0.52 1.97
N LEU A 58 -29.73 -0.39 2.29
CA LEU A 58 -29.58 -1.81 1.99
C LEU A 58 -29.53 -2.08 0.48
N LEU A 59 -30.39 -1.41 -0.30
CA LEU A 59 -30.37 -1.52 -1.76
C LEU A 59 -29.07 -1.00 -2.36
N LEU A 60 -28.59 0.16 -1.89
CA LEU A 60 -27.31 0.73 -2.32
C LEU A 60 -26.14 -0.19 -1.95
N PHE A 61 -26.17 -0.80 -0.76
CA PHE A 61 -25.18 -1.77 -0.33
C PHE A 61 -25.14 -2.99 -1.25
N LEU A 62 -26.29 -3.61 -1.51
CA LEU A 62 -26.40 -4.77 -2.40
C LEU A 62 -25.97 -4.43 -3.83
N PHE A 63 -26.32 -3.23 -4.32
CA PHE A 63 -25.89 -2.75 -5.62
C PHE A 63 -24.37 -2.60 -5.70
N VAL A 64 -23.75 -1.92 -4.73
CA VAL A 64 -22.29 -1.75 -4.67
C VAL A 64 -21.59 -3.10 -4.58
N LEU A 65 -22.11 -4.03 -3.75
CA LEU A 65 -21.57 -5.37 -3.62
C LEU A 65 -21.66 -6.14 -4.95
N GLY A 66 -22.79 -6.03 -5.64
CA GLY A 66 -22.99 -6.60 -6.98
C GLY A 66 -22.04 -6.01 -8.02
N VAL A 67 -21.81 -4.70 -8.00
CA VAL A 67 -20.83 -4.03 -8.88
C VAL A 67 -19.41 -4.50 -8.58
N ILE A 68 -19.00 -4.58 -7.30
CA ILE A 68 -17.66 -5.03 -6.91
C ILE A 68 -17.42 -6.48 -7.34
N ILE A 69 -18.36 -7.38 -7.04
CA ILE A 69 -18.26 -8.79 -7.45
C ILE A 69 -18.27 -8.91 -8.97
N GLY A 70 -19.19 -8.21 -9.64
CA GLY A 70 -19.31 -8.22 -11.09
C GLY A 70 -18.04 -7.72 -11.78
N PHE A 71 -17.47 -6.61 -11.33
CA PHE A 71 -16.17 -6.13 -11.80
C PHE A 71 -15.06 -7.11 -11.48
N GLY A 72 -15.03 -7.70 -10.29
CA GLY A 72 -14.04 -8.70 -9.90
C GLY A 72 -14.05 -9.92 -10.83
N VAL A 73 -15.23 -10.46 -11.11
CA VAL A 73 -15.44 -11.60 -12.03
C VAL A 73 -15.10 -11.20 -13.47
N TYR A 74 -15.52 -10.02 -13.93
CA TYR A 74 -15.22 -9.54 -15.27
C TYR A 74 -13.71 -9.34 -15.48
N LEU A 75 -13.04 -8.71 -14.52
CA LEU A 75 -11.59 -8.51 -14.53
C LEU A 75 -10.86 -9.86 -14.52
N ASP A 76 -11.34 -10.84 -13.75
CA ASP A 76 -10.74 -12.18 -13.69
C ASP A 76 -10.95 -12.97 -14.99
N LYS A 77 -12.19 -13.09 -15.45
CA LYS A 77 -12.57 -14.03 -16.52
C LYS A 77 -12.45 -13.47 -17.92
N VAL A 78 -12.66 -12.17 -18.10
CA VAL A 78 -12.65 -11.56 -19.44
C VAL A 78 -11.30 -10.92 -19.69
N ILE A 79 -10.91 -10.00 -18.81
CA ILE A 79 -9.67 -9.23 -18.99
C ILE A 79 -8.44 -10.05 -18.58
N HIS A 80 -8.61 -11.13 -17.81
CA HIS A 80 -7.50 -11.88 -17.19
C HIS A 80 -6.55 -10.94 -16.44
N PHE A 81 -7.12 -9.89 -15.86
CA PHE A 81 -6.40 -8.79 -15.25
C PHE A 81 -5.52 -9.28 -14.11
N TRP A 82 -6.00 -10.24 -13.32
CA TRP A 82 -5.20 -10.83 -12.24
C TRP A 82 -4.04 -11.65 -12.75
N SER A 83 -4.18 -12.35 -13.87
CA SER A 83 -3.04 -13.02 -14.51
C SER A 83 -2.05 -12.00 -15.04
N ALA A 84 -2.49 -10.94 -15.71
CA ALA A 84 -1.61 -9.88 -16.22
C ALA A 84 -0.93 -9.11 -15.09
N GLN A 85 -1.64 -8.79 -14.00
CA GLN A 85 -1.09 -8.18 -12.79
C GLN A 85 -0.12 -9.12 -12.08
N ALA A 86 -0.46 -10.40 -11.94
CA ALA A 86 0.44 -11.39 -11.38
C ALA A 86 1.69 -11.51 -12.24
N THR A 87 1.57 -11.59 -13.57
CA THR A 87 2.70 -11.59 -14.50
C THR A 87 3.50 -10.29 -14.40
N VAL A 88 2.91 -9.11 -14.31
CA VAL A 88 3.68 -7.85 -14.13
C VAL A 88 4.34 -7.77 -12.75
N ALA A 89 3.69 -8.30 -11.72
CA ALA A 89 4.19 -8.32 -10.35
C ALA A 89 5.26 -9.38 -10.12
N THR A 90 5.22 -10.51 -10.86
CA THR A 90 6.15 -11.65 -10.73
C THR A 90 7.23 -11.66 -11.80
N THR A 91 6.92 -11.13 -12.98
CA THR A 91 7.84 -10.93 -14.11
C THR A 91 8.11 -9.42 -14.19
N ARG A 92 8.85 -8.89 -13.21
CA ARG A 92 9.53 -7.61 -13.42
C ARG A 92 10.49 -7.86 -14.58
N ASN A 93 10.28 -7.18 -15.70
CA ASN A 93 11.14 -7.33 -16.87
C ASN A 93 12.62 -7.26 -16.42
N PRO A 94 13.44 -8.30 -16.66
CA PRO A 94 14.84 -8.33 -16.21
C PRO A 94 15.68 -7.17 -16.74
N TYR A 95 15.23 -6.49 -17.80
CA TYR A 95 15.85 -5.28 -18.37
C TYR A 95 15.34 -3.96 -17.76
N LEU A 96 14.30 -3.98 -16.93
CA LEU A 96 13.73 -2.82 -16.23
C LEU A 96 13.93 -2.88 -14.70
N VAL A 97 14.58 -3.91 -14.18
CA VAL A 97 14.85 -4.06 -12.72
C VAL A 97 15.66 -2.88 -12.19
N SER A 98 16.53 -2.33 -13.04
CA SER A 98 17.33 -1.16 -12.70
C SER A 98 16.57 0.15 -12.81
N ALA A 99 15.44 0.28 -13.52
CA ALA A 99 14.78 1.57 -13.73
C ALA A 99 13.55 1.77 -12.83
N LEU A 100 13.42 2.94 -12.22
CA LEU A 100 12.26 3.29 -11.40
C LEU A 100 11.06 3.70 -12.25
N TYR A 101 9.91 3.07 -12.04
CA TYR A 101 8.65 3.60 -12.59
C TYR A 101 8.32 4.95 -11.94
N GLN A 102 7.62 5.82 -12.65
CA GLN A 102 7.24 7.14 -12.14
C GLN A 102 6.44 7.06 -10.82
N LYS A 103 5.56 6.06 -10.67
CA LYS A 103 4.84 5.81 -9.41
C LYS A 103 5.79 5.45 -8.25
N GLU A 104 6.84 4.68 -8.53
CA GLU A 104 7.82 4.25 -7.54
C GLU A 104 8.71 5.43 -7.13
N LEU A 105 9.16 6.23 -8.10
CA LEU A 105 9.89 7.46 -7.85
C LEU A 105 9.11 8.43 -6.96
N LEU A 106 7.83 8.66 -7.28
CA LEU A 106 6.94 9.49 -6.47
C LEU A 106 6.75 8.91 -5.07
N SER A 107 6.57 7.59 -4.95
CA SER A 107 6.48 6.92 -3.64
C SER A 107 7.77 7.06 -2.83
N LEU A 108 8.94 7.00 -3.47
CA LEU A 108 10.22 7.20 -2.78
C LEU A 108 10.33 8.63 -2.24
N VAL A 109 10.03 9.63 -3.07
CA VAL A 109 10.14 11.05 -2.72
C VAL A 109 9.15 11.46 -1.63
N TYR A 110 7.88 11.10 -1.78
CA TYR A 110 6.81 11.63 -0.93
C TYR A 110 6.44 10.74 0.25
N ILE A 111 6.84 9.47 0.26
CA ILE A 111 6.49 8.53 1.33
C ILE A 111 7.75 7.98 1.99
N GLN A 112 8.61 7.28 1.24
CA GLN A 112 9.71 6.53 1.86
C GLN A 112 10.79 7.41 2.49
N VAL A 113 11.25 8.46 1.78
CA VAL A 113 12.25 9.40 2.34
C VAL A 113 11.73 10.10 3.59
N PRO A 114 10.52 10.70 3.61
CA PRO A 114 9.96 11.27 4.83
C PRO A 114 9.87 10.26 5.98
N VAL A 115 9.38 9.04 5.72
CA VAL A 115 9.27 7.99 6.75
C VAL A 115 10.64 7.62 7.33
N LEU A 116 11.66 7.42 6.50
CA LEU A 116 13.01 7.12 6.96
C LEU A 116 13.61 8.27 7.78
N LYS A 117 13.39 9.53 7.37
CA LYS A 117 13.82 10.72 8.13
C LYS A 117 13.12 10.82 9.48
N SER A 118 11.81 10.56 9.52
CA SER A 118 11.04 10.50 10.77
C SER A 118 11.51 9.37 11.68
N LEU A 119 11.75 8.17 11.14
CA LEU A 119 12.28 7.04 11.92
C LEU A 119 13.66 7.35 12.50
N ARG A 120 14.55 7.95 11.70
CA ARG A 120 15.85 8.41 12.18
C ARG A 120 15.71 9.40 13.34
N ALA A 121 14.86 10.42 13.20
CA ALA A 121 14.62 11.40 14.27
C ALA A 121 14.03 10.76 15.54
N LEU A 122 13.13 9.78 15.39
CA LEU A 122 12.56 9.04 16.52
C LEU A 122 13.61 8.19 17.24
N VAL A 123 14.50 7.51 16.50
CA VAL A 123 15.61 6.75 17.08
C VAL A 123 16.61 7.67 17.76
N GLU A 124 16.88 8.84 17.17
CA GLU A 124 17.75 9.86 17.76
C GLU A 124 17.20 10.41 19.09
N ALA A 125 15.89 10.56 19.22
CA ALA A 125 15.23 11.00 20.45
C ALA A 125 15.00 9.88 21.50
N GLN A 126 15.18 8.61 21.13
CA GLN A 126 14.97 7.49 22.04
C GLN A 126 16.11 7.36 23.07
N ALA A 127 15.72 7.06 24.31
CA ALA A 127 16.64 6.64 25.36
C ALA A 127 17.01 5.15 25.16
N MET A 128 18.18 4.90 24.57
CA MET A 128 18.72 3.57 24.34
C MET A 128 20.24 3.58 24.50
N ASP A 129 20.84 2.40 24.56
CA ASP A 129 22.29 2.25 24.61
C ASP A 129 22.97 2.96 23.42
N GLU A 130 23.89 3.89 23.70
CA GLU A 130 24.53 4.75 22.69
C GLU A 130 25.29 3.97 21.61
N SER A 131 25.89 2.83 21.97
CA SER A 131 26.59 2.00 20.99
C SER A 131 25.63 1.36 19.99
N LYS A 132 24.48 0.86 20.47
CA LYS A 132 23.44 0.28 19.61
C LYS A 132 22.73 1.35 18.79
N LYS A 133 22.47 2.50 19.39
CA LYS A 133 21.88 3.67 18.73
C LYS A 133 22.73 4.12 17.54
N GLY A 134 24.03 4.26 17.74
CA GLY A 134 24.96 4.63 16.67
C GLY A 134 24.93 3.65 15.50
N VAL A 135 24.90 2.34 15.77
CA VAL A 135 24.80 1.31 14.72
C VAL A 135 23.48 1.41 13.95
N PHE A 136 22.36 1.60 14.65
CA PHE A 136 21.05 1.75 14.00
C PHE A 136 20.94 3.03 13.17
N LEU A 137 21.42 4.16 13.69
CA LEU A 137 21.43 5.43 12.97
C LEU A 137 22.32 5.35 11.72
N ALA A 138 23.49 4.72 11.80
CA ALA A 138 24.36 4.54 10.64
C ALA A 138 23.72 3.67 9.55
N GLU A 139 22.97 2.63 9.93
CA GLU A 139 22.22 1.79 8.97
C GLU A 139 21.05 2.57 8.34
N LEU A 140 20.35 3.40 9.13
CA LEU A 140 19.29 4.28 8.62
C LEU A 140 19.85 5.32 7.65
N ASP A 141 20.98 5.95 7.97
CA ASP A 141 21.65 6.93 7.11
C ASP A 141 22.12 6.28 5.80
N ARG A 142 22.66 5.06 5.87
CA ARG A 142 23.01 4.28 4.67
C ARG A 142 21.78 3.97 3.82
N SER A 143 20.68 3.56 4.44
CA SER A 143 19.43 3.24 3.74
C SER A 143 18.83 4.50 3.09
N LEU A 144 18.87 5.63 3.79
CA LEU A 144 18.43 6.93 3.28
C LEU A 144 19.28 7.35 2.07
N ALA A 145 20.61 7.26 2.18
CA ALA A 145 21.53 7.61 1.10
C ALA A 145 21.29 6.75 -0.15
N LYS A 146 21.03 5.44 0.01
CA LYS A 146 20.64 4.56 -1.09
C LYS A 146 19.35 5.03 -1.76
N VAL A 147 18.31 5.33 -0.99
CA VAL A 147 17.03 5.79 -1.54
C VAL A 147 17.18 7.14 -2.27
N GLU A 148 17.92 8.08 -1.70
CA GLU A 148 18.19 9.38 -2.33
C GLU A 148 19.03 9.25 -3.61
N GLN A 149 19.97 8.30 -3.64
CA GLN A 149 20.70 7.92 -4.85
C GLN A 149 19.74 7.36 -5.90
N SER A 150 18.85 6.43 -5.53
CA SER A 150 17.86 5.85 -6.44
C SER A 150 16.97 6.91 -7.07
N ILE A 151 16.54 7.91 -6.28
CA ILE A 151 15.74 9.04 -6.78
C ILE A 151 16.51 9.86 -7.82
N ARG A 152 17.80 10.15 -7.56
CA ARG A 152 18.64 10.94 -8.47
C ARG A 152 18.91 10.21 -9.78
N GLU A 153 19.29 8.94 -9.68
CA GLU A 153 19.66 8.11 -10.84
C GLU A 153 18.44 7.54 -11.56
N LYS A 154 17.25 7.66 -10.95
CA LYS A 154 16.00 7.03 -11.38
C LYS A 154 16.17 5.51 -11.58
N SER A 155 17.03 4.92 -10.75
CA SER A 155 17.39 3.52 -10.83
C SER A 155 17.51 2.86 -9.46
N TRP A 156 17.33 1.53 -9.41
CA TRP A 156 17.61 0.75 -8.20
C TRP A 156 19.08 0.32 -8.18
N PRO A 157 19.86 0.72 -7.15
CA PRO A 157 21.18 0.15 -6.90
C PRO A 157 21.00 -1.26 -6.36
N ILE A 158 21.14 -2.25 -7.22
CA ILE A 158 21.02 -3.68 -6.88
C ILE A 158 22.39 -4.17 -6.45
N GLU A 159 22.54 -4.58 -5.20
CA GLU A 159 23.80 -5.15 -4.74
C GLU A 159 23.99 -6.58 -5.27
N PRO A 160 25.22 -7.06 -5.53
CA PRO A 160 25.46 -8.36 -6.16
C PRO A 160 24.88 -9.57 -5.42
N HIS A 161 24.55 -9.40 -4.13
CA HIS A 161 23.96 -10.44 -3.28
C HIS A 161 22.43 -10.33 -3.16
N GLU A 162 21.83 -9.25 -3.65
CA GLU A 162 20.38 -9.06 -3.63
C GLU A 162 19.75 -9.92 -4.73
N ARG A 163 18.88 -10.85 -4.32
CA ARG A 163 18.10 -11.64 -5.27
C ARG A 163 16.96 -10.79 -5.82
N VAL A 164 17.09 -10.38 -7.07
CA VAL A 164 16.01 -9.71 -7.80
C VAL A 164 15.54 -10.66 -8.90
N TYR A 165 14.29 -11.10 -8.81
CA TYR A 165 13.61 -11.93 -9.81
C TYR A 165 12.63 -11.07 -10.61
#